data_AF-A0A7K4DUI1-F1
#
_entry.id   AF-A0A7K4DUI1-F1
#
_cell.length_a   1.000
_cell.length_b   1.000
_cell.length_c   1.000
_cell.angle_alpha   90.00
_cell.angle_beta   90.00
_cell.angle_gamma   90.00
#
_symmetry.space_group_name_H-M   'P 1'
#
loop_
_entity.id
_entity.type
_entity.pdbx_description
1 polymer ?
#
loop_
_entity_poly.entity_id
_entity_poly.type
_entity_poly.pdbx_seq_one_letter_code
_entity_poly.pdbx_strand_id
1 'polypeptide(L)' 'PDFRIKELADSGVNIEVLVWHTREDWDEVGPKLLKVIKKALDNAGIEIPFPQRVIWKSRE' A
#
# COMPACT_ATOMS: atom_id res chain seq x y z
N PRO A 1 7.55 13.61 7.71
CA PRO A 1 6.73 12.58 7.03
C PRO A 1 5.93 11.85 8.10
N ASP A 2 4.64 11.68 7.90
CA ASP A 2 3.79 10.93 8.81
C ASP A 2 3.35 9.61 8.16
N PHE A 3 3.38 8.54 8.94
CA PHE A 3 3.07 7.18 8.49
C PHE A 3 2.05 6.60 9.43
N ARG A 4 0.86 6.29 8.90
CA ARG A 4 -0.24 5.76 9.71
C ARG A 4 -0.99 4.66 8.99
N ILE A 5 -1.51 3.72 9.77
CA ILE A 5 -2.51 2.78 9.28
C ILE A 5 -3.82 3.54 9.21
N LYS A 6 -4.37 3.66 8.01
CA LYS A 6 -5.66 4.31 7.77
C LYS A 6 -6.81 3.39 8.15
N GLU A 7 -6.74 2.14 7.71
CA GLU A 7 -7.76 1.12 8.00
C GLU A 7 -7.24 -0.31 7.77
N LEU A 8 -7.91 -1.26 8.41
CA LEU A 8 -7.78 -2.70 8.14
C LEU A 8 -8.95 -3.09 7.21
N ALA A 9 -8.70 -3.07 5.91
CA ALA A 9 -9.70 -3.33 4.89
C ALA A 9 -9.93 -4.84 4.66
N ASP A 10 -10.97 -5.17 3.89
CA ASP A 10 -11.43 -6.55 3.66
C ASP A 10 -10.36 -7.50 3.09
N SER A 11 -9.39 -6.99 2.32
CA SER A 11 -8.34 -7.80 1.69
C SER A 11 -6.94 -7.23 1.92
N GLY A 12 -6.74 -6.33 2.89
CA GLY A 12 -5.43 -5.74 3.13
C GLY A 12 -5.41 -4.62 4.18
N VAL A 13 -4.22 -4.09 4.45
CA VAL A 13 -4.03 -2.95 5.35
C VAL A 13 -3.76 -1.70 4.52
N ASN A 14 -4.58 -0.67 4.68
CA ASN A 14 -4.40 0.59 3.98
C ASN A 14 -3.48 1.49 4.81
N ILE A 15 -2.31 1.80 4.25
CA ILE A 15 -1.30 2.66 4.87
C ILE A 15 -1.33 4.01 4.18
N GLU A 16 -1.40 5.08 4.97
CA GLU A 16 -1.34 6.45 4.48
C GLU A 16 0.02 7.06 4.80
N VAL A 17 0.65 7.64 3.78
CA VAL A 17 1.96 8.29 3.87
C VAL A 17 1.76 9.75 3.52
N LEU A 18 1.99 10.64 4.49
CA LEU A 18 1.82 12.08 4.33
C LEU A 18 3.19 12.76 4.34
N VAL A 19 3.47 13.50 3.27
CA VAL A 19 4.74 14.22 3.08
C VAL A 19 4.46 15.66 2.69
N TRP A 20 5.20 16.59 3.29
CA TRP A 20 5.25 17.98 2.86
C TRP A 20 6.35 18.13 1.82
N HIS A 21 6.05 18.75 0.69
CA HIS A 21 7.03 19.07 -0.36
C HIS A 21 6.70 20.44 -0.98
N THR A 22 7.66 21.05 -1.68
CA THR A 22 7.48 22.33 -2.37
C THR A 22 6.58 22.16 -3.59
N ARG A 23 5.81 23.19 -3.95
CA ARG A 23 4.84 23.11 -5.06
C ARG A 23 5.49 22.79 -6.41
N GLU A 24 6.76 23.12 -6.58
CA GLU A 24 7.54 22.93 -7.82
C GLU A 24 7.56 21.47 -8.28
N ASP A 25 7.58 20.52 -7.35
CA ASP A 25 7.74 19.10 -7.64
C ASP A 25 6.43 18.29 -7.55
N TRP A 26 5.27 18.95 -7.61
CA TRP A 26 3.95 18.34 -7.38
C TRP A 26 3.68 17.07 -8.19
N ASP A 27 4.00 17.07 -9.48
CA ASP A 27 3.75 15.92 -10.35
C ASP A 27 4.82 14.83 -10.24
N GLU A 28 5.99 15.15 -9.69
CA GLU A 28 7.11 14.21 -9.60
C GLU A 28 7.14 13.42 -8.29
N VAL A 29 6.77 14.05 -7.17
CA VAL A 29 6.93 13.47 -5.83
C VAL A 29 6.06 12.22 -5.67
N GLY A 30 4.78 12.28 -6.07
CA GLY A 30 3.84 11.16 -5.93
C GLY A 30 4.35 9.86 -6.59
N PRO A 31 4.62 9.85 -7.91
CA PRO A 31 5.11 8.67 -8.61
C PRO A 31 6.47 8.18 -8.10
N LYS A 32 7.39 9.08 -7.72
CA LYS A 32 8.70 8.70 -7.15
C LYS A 32 8.52 8.01 -5.81
N LEU A 33 7.69 8.55 -4.92
CA LEU A 33 7.43 7.98 -3.59
C LEU A 33 6.80 6.59 -3.70
N LEU A 34 5.79 6.42 -4.56
CA LEU A 34 5.13 5.12 -4.80
C LEU A 34 6.12 4.05 -5.28
N LYS A 35 7.03 4.39 -6.20
CA LYS A 35 8.07 3.46 -6.69
C LYS A 35 9.03 3.04 -5.57
N VAL A 36 9.43 3.98 -4.72
CA VAL A 36 10.32 3.70 -3.58
C VAL A 36 9.62 2.80 -2.57
N ILE A 37 8.37 3.12 -2.20
CA ILE A 37 7.57 2.32 -1.28
C ILE A 37 7.39 0.89 -1.82
N LYS A 38 7.03 0.73 -3.10
CA LYS A 38 6.86 -0.59 -3.70
C LYS A 38 8.14 -1.43 -3.61
N LYS A 39 9.29 -0.86 -4.01
CA LYS A 39 10.59 -1.56 -3.93
C LYS A 39 10.96 -1.92 -2.48
N ALA A 40 10.68 -1.04 -1.53
CA ALA A 40 10.96 -1.31 -0.11
C ALA A 40 10.11 -2.46 0.43
N LEU A 41 8.81 -2.50 0.09
CA LEU A 41 7.92 -3.60 0.46
C LEU A 41 8.39 -4.93 -0.15
N ASP A 42 8.76 -4.93 -1.43
CA ASP A 42 9.27 -6.12 -2.12
C ASP A 42 10.55 -6.66 -1.49
N ASN A 43 11.50 -5.77 -1.17
CA ASN A 43 12.75 -6.16 -0.51
C ASN A 43 12.54 -6.69 0.91
N ALA A 44 11.48 -6.24 1.60
CA ALA A 44 11.09 -6.73 2.91
C ALA A 44 10.26 -8.03 2.84
N GLY A 45 9.94 -8.54 1.65
CA GLY A 45 9.10 -9.72 1.46
C GLY A 45 7.62 -9.47 1.75
N ILE A 46 7.17 -8.21 1.73
CA ILE A 46 5.77 -7.83 1.95
C ILE A 46 5.08 -7.73 0.60
N GLU A 47 4.16 -8.65 0.33
CA GLU A 47 3.35 -8.64 -0.89
C GLU A 47 2.12 -7.74 -0.76
N ILE A 48 1.70 -7.13 -1.88
CA ILE A 48 0.43 -6.40 -1.97
C ILE A 48 -0.66 -7.43 -2.27
N PRO A 49 -1.61 -7.64 -1.35
CA PRO A 49 -2.60 -8.70 -1.51
C PRO A 49 -3.59 -8.38 -2.63
N PHE A 50 -3.91 -9.39 -3.43
CA PHE A 50 -5.08 -9.36 -4.31
C PHE A 50 -6.38 -9.52 -3.50
N PRO A 51 -7.55 -9.16 -4.06
CA PRO A 51 -8.84 -9.41 -3.43
C PRO A 51 -8.98 -10.88 -2.99
N GLN A 52 -9.14 -11.10 -1.69
CA GLN A 52 -9.22 -12.43 -1.09
C GLN A 52 -10.69 -12.87 -0.99
N ARG A 53 -10.94 -14.16 -1.30
CA ARG A 53 -12.27 -14.77 -1.15
C ARG A 53 -12.14 -16.16 -0.52
N VAL A 54 -12.91 -16.40 0.53
CA VAL A 54 -13.00 -17.72 1.18
C VAL A 54 -14.09 -18.54 0.49
N ILE A 55 -13.73 -19.70 -0.05
CA ILE A 55 -14.66 -20.62 -0.71
C ILE A 55 -14.94 -21.79 0.22
N TRP A 56 -16.19 -21.95 0.63
CA TRP A 56 -16.65 -23.10 1.39
C TRP A 56 -17.08 -24.21 0.43
N LYS A 57 -16.44 -25.38 0.50
CA LYS A 57 -16.87 -26.58 -0.26
C LYS A 57 -17.77 -27.45 0.61
N SER A 58 -18.99 -27.71 0.13
CA SER A 58 -19.86 -28.75 0.69
C SER A 58 -19.21 -30.12 0.50
N ARG A 59 -19.35 -31.00 1.49
CA ARG A 59 -18.90 -32.39 1.40
C ARG A 59 -19.87 -33.17 0.49
N GLU A 60 -19.35 -33.97 -0.44
CA GLU A 60 -20.10 -35.00 -1.16
C GLU A 60 -20.48 -36.17 -0.23
#